data_AF-A0A369LL10-F1
#
_entry.id   AF-A0A369LL10-F1
#
_cell.length_a   1.000
_cell.length_b   1.000
_cell.length_c   1.000
_cell.angle_alpha   90.00
_cell.angle_beta   90.00
_cell.angle_gamma   90.00
#
_symmetry.space_group_name_H-M   'P 1'
#
loop_
_entity.id
_entity.type
_entity.pdbx_description
1 polymer ?
#
loop_
_entity_poly.entity_id
_entity_poly.type
_entity_poly.pdbx_seq_one_letter_code
_entity_poly.pdbx_strand_id
1 'polypeptide(L)' 'MSIESLYHFFFESFAGVGILVLAGLVISVLVCVIMEWRTRQAFKDRGEVEDDDDDFTFFDDDDDEDE' A
#
# COMPACT_ATOMS: atom_id res chain seq x y z
N MET A 1 2.17 1.76 -40.96
CA MET A 1 1.99 3.02 -40.20
C MET A 1 3.37 3.56 -39.85
N SER A 2 3.63 4.82 -40.15
CA SER A 2 4.89 5.48 -39.83
C SER A 2 4.86 5.99 -38.38
N ILE A 3 6.01 6.04 -37.70
CA ILE A 3 6.14 6.54 -36.32
C ILE A 3 5.57 7.96 -36.18
N GLU A 4 5.76 8.79 -37.22
CA GLU A 4 5.25 10.16 -37.30
C GLU A 4 3.71 10.22 -37.21
N SER A 5 3.01 9.32 -37.91
CA SER A 5 1.55 9.22 -37.83
C SER A 5 1.07 8.76 -36.45
N LEU A 6 1.84 7.92 -35.76
CA LEU A 6 1.53 7.48 -34.41
C LEU A 6 1.70 8.63 -33.41
N TYR A 7 2.77 9.43 -33.55
CA TYR A 7 3.03 10.60 -32.72
C TYR A 7 1.92 11.66 -32.86
N HIS A 8 1.57 12.01 -34.09
CA HIS A 8 0.47 12.95 -34.36
C HIS A 8 -0.86 12.44 -33.78
N PHE A 9 -1.14 11.14 -33.87
CA PHE A 9 -2.34 10.56 -33.27
C PHE A 9 -2.34 10.66 -31.73
N PHE A 10 -1.24 10.30 -31.07
CA PHE A 10 -1.19 10.31 -29.61
C PHE A 10 -1.15 11.70 -28.98
N PHE A 11 -0.53 12.68 -29.63
CA PHE A 11 -0.29 14.00 -29.04
C PHE A 11 -1.09 15.14 -29.66
N GLU A 12 -1.55 15.03 -30.91
CA GLU A 12 -2.31 16.10 -31.58
C GLU A 12 -3.81 15.79 -31.70
N SER A 13 -4.23 14.55 -31.43
CA SER A 13 -5.65 14.18 -31.35
C SER A 13 -6.12 14.10 -29.89
N PHE A 14 -7.28 14.69 -29.62
CA PHE A 14 -7.94 14.62 -28.31
C PHE A 14 -8.22 13.16 -27.88
N ALA A 15 -8.53 12.29 -28.84
CA ALA A 15 -8.75 10.87 -28.58
C ALA A 15 -7.45 10.16 -28.16
N GLY A 16 -6.32 10.48 -28.80
CA GLY A 16 -5.02 9.90 -28.47
C GLY A 16 -4.54 10.31 -27.07
N VAL A 17 -4.67 11.59 -26.75
CA VAL A 17 -4.36 12.12 -25.41
C VAL A 17 -5.24 11.45 -24.35
N GLY A 18 -6.54 11.27 -24.62
CA GLY A 18 -7.46 10.57 -23.73
C GLY A 18 -7.03 9.13 -23.42
N ILE A 19 -6.55 8.39 -24.43
CA ILE A 19 -6.04 7.02 -24.25
C ILE A 19 -4.75 7.03 -23.40
N LEU A 20 -3.84 8.00 -23.60
CA LEU A 20 -2.63 8.11 -22.79
C LEU A 20 -2.94 8.36 -21.31
N VAL A 21 -3.85 9.29 -21.04
CA VAL A 21 -4.27 9.61 -19.66
C VAL A 21 -4.94 8.40 -19.01
N LEU A 22 -5.85 7.73 -19.74
CA LEU A 22 -6.53 6.54 -19.24
C LEU A 22 -5.52 5.40 -18.96
N ALA A 23 -4.56 5.16 -19.87
CA ALA A 23 -3.52 4.18 -19.66
C ALA A 23 -2.67 4.51 -18.41
N GLY A 24 -2.30 5.78 -18.22
CA GLY A 24 -1.59 6.22 -17.03
C GLY A 24 -2.38 5.99 -15.74
N LEU A 25 -3.69 6.26 -15.77
CA LEU A 25 -4.61 6.00 -14.64
C LEU A 25 -4.75 4.50 -14.33
N VAL A 26 -4.90 3.67 -15.36
CA VAL A 26 -4.99 2.22 -15.18
C VAL A 26 -3.70 1.67 -14.59
N ILE A 27 -2.54 2.11 -15.08
CA ILE A 27 -1.24 1.71 -14.54
C ILE A 27 -1.08 2.15 -13.09
N SER A 28 -1.48 3.38 -12.74
CA SER A 28 -1.35 3.85 -11.35
C SER A 28 -2.22 3.03 -10.39
N VAL A 29 -3.47 2.74 -10.77
CA VAL A 29 -4.36 1.85 -10.00
C VAL A 29 -3.74 0.46 -9.86
N LEU A 30 -3.19 -0.09 -10.94
CA LEU A 30 -2.56 -1.42 -10.91
C LEU A 30 -1.36 -1.45 -9.96
N VAL A 31 -0.53 -0.40 -9.96
CA VAL A 31 0.57 -0.25 -9.00
C VAL A 31 0.05 -0.15 -7.56
N CYS A 32 -1.00 0.63 -7.30
CA CYS A 32 -1.64 0.72 -5.99
C CYS A 32 -2.11 -0.66 -5.50
N VAL A 33 -2.78 -1.42 -6.36
CA VAL A 33 -3.26 -2.78 -6.03
C VAL A 33 -2.08 -3.71 -5.72
N ILE A 34 -1.00 -3.68 -6.50
CA ILE A 34 0.19 -4.51 -6.22
C ILE A 34 0.82 -4.11 -4.88
N MET A 35 0.95 -2.81 -4.61
CA MET A 35 1.50 -2.34 -3.33
C MET A 35 0.60 -2.75 -2.15
N GLU A 36 -0.72 -2.66 -2.30
CA GLU A 36 -1.66 -3.12 -1.30
C GLU A 36 -1.54 -4.63 -1.07
N TRP A 37 -1.44 -5.42 -2.14
CA TRP A 37 -1.28 -6.85 -2.03
C TRP A 37 0.04 -7.24 -1.35
N ARG A 38 1.12 -6.52 -1.68
CA ARG A 38 2.44 -6.74 -1.09
C ARG A 38 2.51 -6.33 0.37
N THR A 39 1.84 -5.25 0.75
CA THR A 39 1.77 -4.79 2.15
C THR A 39 0.95 -5.73 3.01
N ARG A 40 -0.18 -6.27 2.51
CA ARG A 40 -0.96 -7.31 3.22
C ARG A 40 -0.18 -8.62 3.45
N GLN A 41 0.78 -8.94 2.58
CA GLN A 41 1.64 -10.12 2.75
C GLN A 41 2.80 -9.86 3.73
N ALA A 42 3.38 -8.65 3.71
CA ALA A 42 4.48 -8.26 4.59
C ALA A 42 4.01 -8.01 6.03
N PHE A 43 2.86 -7.38 6.18
CA PHE A 43 2.17 -7.17 7.44
C PHE A 43 0.95 -8.08 7.43
N LYS A 44 1.17 -9.37 7.67
CA LYS A 44 0.08 -10.19 8.19
C LYS A 44 -0.39 -9.50 9.45
N ASP A 45 -1.69 -9.27 9.52
CA ASP A 45 -2.39 -8.90 10.74
C ASP A 45 -1.87 -9.87 11.81
N ARG A 46 -0.96 -9.38 12.66
CA ARG A 46 -0.76 -10.01 13.97
C ARG A 46 -2.18 -9.95 14.51
N GLY A 47 -2.82 -11.08 14.79
CA GLY A 47 -4.25 -11.11 15.13
C GLY A 47 -4.62 -10.09 16.21
N GLU A 48 -5.88 -10.03 16.63
CA GLU A 48 -6.17 -9.39 17.93
C GLU A 48 -5.06 -9.79 18.87
N VAL A 49 -4.34 -8.78 19.39
CA VAL A 49 -3.52 -8.99 20.57
C VAL A 49 -4.56 -9.51 21.53
N GLU A 50 -4.65 -10.84 21.68
CA GLU A 50 -5.23 -11.39 22.87
C GLU A 50 -4.38 -10.71 23.93
N ASP A 51 -5.02 -9.78 24.62
CA ASP A 51 -4.55 -9.13 25.82
C ASP A 51 -4.29 -10.24 26.86
N ASP A 52 -3.35 -11.15 26.60
CA ASP A 52 -2.71 -11.99 27.59
C ASP A 52 -1.66 -11.10 28.26
N ASP A 53 -2.17 -10.13 29.02
CA ASP A 53 -1.94 -9.88 30.44
C ASP A 53 -0.60 -10.24 31.12
N ASP A 54 0.49 -10.57 30.43
CA ASP A 54 1.61 -11.24 31.09
C ASP A 54 2.99 -10.53 31.02
N ASP A 55 3.13 -9.36 30.38
CA ASP A 55 4.44 -8.69 30.24
C ASP A 55 4.67 -7.49 31.19
N PHE A 56 3.80 -7.29 32.19
CA PHE A 56 3.95 -6.30 33.27
C PHE A 56 3.98 -6.95 34.66
N THR A 57 4.79 -7.99 34.84
CA THR A 57 5.09 -8.59 36.17
C THR A 57 6.53 -8.35 36.62
N PHE A 58 7.32 -7.58 35.86
CA PHE A 58 8.73 -7.29 36.16
C PHE A 58 8.95 -6.23 37.27
N PHE A 59 7.89 -5.56 37.75
CA PHE A 59 7.98 -4.45 38.71
C PHE A 59 7.12 -4.60 39.97
N ASP A 60 6.55 -5.77 40.26
CA ASP A 60 5.61 -5.95 41.40
C ASP A 60 6.13 -6.84 42.54
N ASP A 61 7.44 -7.17 42.59
CA ASP A 61 8.01 -8.07 43.62
C ASP A 61 9.03 -7.40 44.55
N ASP A 62 9.04 -6.06 44.70
CA ASP A 62 10.12 -5.41 45.47
C ASP A 62 9.76 -4.12 46.25
N ASP A 63 8.51 -3.92 46.71
CA ASP A 63 8.25 -2.78 47.64
C ASP A 63 7.00 -2.91 48.53
N ASP A 64 7.00 -3.89 49.44
CA ASP A 64 6.19 -3.84 50.68
C ASP A 64 7.06 -4.24 51.89
N GLU A 65 8.16 -3.49 52.11
CA GLU A 65 8.65 -3.20 53.47
C GLU A 65 7.77 -2.07 54.04
N ASP A 66 6.87 -2.37 54.99
CA ASP A 66 6.47 -1.50 56.13
C ASP A 66 5.10 -1.90 56.77
N GLU A 67 5.09 -2.85 57.72
CA GLU A 67 4.52 -2.75 59.10
C GLU A 67 4.69 -4.04 59.93
#